data_AF-A0AA51IMQ7-F1
#
_entry.id   AF-A0AA51IMQ7-F1
#
_cell.length_a   1.000
_cell.length_b   1.000
_cell.length_c   1.000
_cell.angle_alpha   90.00
_cell.angle_beta   90.00
_cell.angle_gamma   90.00
#
_symmetry.space_group_name_H-M   'P 1'
#
loop_
_entity.id
_entity.type
_entity.pdbx_description
1 polymer ?
#
loop_
_entity_poly.entity_id
_entity_poly.type
_entity_poly.pdbx_seq_one_letter_code
_entity_poly.pdbx_strand_id
1 'polypeptide(L)' 'RDDCLHENADVQEALRRLPQHVVDERNFRMIRAIQLSVQKTILPKEEWTKFEEDKLYLTPVVEQVKKERLEREQWEK' A
#
# COMPACT_ATOMS: atom_id res chain seq x y z
N ARG A 1 -0.55 -6.49 3.90
CA ARG A 1 0.86 -6.44 3.42
C ARG A 1 1.24 -5.13 2.72
N ASP A 2 0.41 -4.63 1.81
CA ASP A 2 0.72 -3.44 0.99
C ASP A 2 0.87 -2.13 1.78
N ASP A 3 0.21 -2.01 2.95
CA ASP A 3 0.33 -0.85 3.84
C ASP A 3 1.78 -0.64 4.36
N CYS A 4 2.62 -1.69 4.35
CA CYS A 4 4.00 -1.66 4.86
C CYS A 4 5.05 -1.41 3.76
N LEU A 5 4.65 -1.16 2.52
CA LEU A 5 5.58 -0.89 1.42
C LEU A 5 6.27 0.47 1.59
N HIS A 6 7.55 0.55 1.23
CA HIS A 6 8.29 1.81 1.23
C HIS A 6 7.80 2.72 0.08
N GLU A 7 7.45 3.96 0.41
CA GLU A 7 6.92 4.95 -0.54
C GLU A 7 8.02 5.53 -1.44
N ASN A 8 8.44 4.75 -2.43
CA ASN A 8 9.27 5.24 -3.53
C ASN A 8 8.41 5.90 -4.63
N ALA A 9 9.05 6.47 -5.66
CA ALA A 9 8.35 7.16 -6.74
C ALA A 9 7.31 6.29 -7.48
N ASP A 10 7.60 5.01 -7.70
CA ASP A 10 6.67 4.06 -8.34
C ASP A 10 5.43 3.82 -7.45
N VAL A 11 5.61 3.71 -6.13
CA VAL A 11 4.54 3.53 -5.15
C VAL A 11 3.69 4.79 -5.01
N GLN A 12 4.30 5.97 -5.01
CA GLN A 12 3.58 7.25 -4.97
C GLN A 12 2.67 7.42 -6.20
N GLU A 13 3.18 7.10 -7.39
CA GLU A 13 2.38 7.13 -8.61
C GLU A 13 1.28 6.06 -8.60
N ALA A 14 1.54 4.87 -8.05
CA ALA A 14 0.51 3.85 -7.89
C ALA A 14 -0.60 4.28 -6.92
N LEU A 15 -0.26 4.92 -5.79
CA LEU A 15 -1.24 5.47 -4.85
C LEU A 15 -2.11 6.56 -5.50
N ARG A 16 -1.53 7.40 -6.37
CA ARG A 16 -2.26 8.43 -7.12
C ARG A 16 -3.30 7.85 -8.09
N ARG A 17 -3.08 6.64 -8.61
CA ARG A 17 -3.97 5.95 -9.55
C ARG A 17 -5.11 5.19 -8.86
N LEU A 18 -5.00 4.91 -7.57
CA LEU A 18 -6.02 4.19 -6.84
C LEU A 18 -7.29 5.04 -6.62
N PRO A 19 -8.48 4.41 -6.53
CA PRO A 19 -9.69 5.10 -6.13
C PRO A 19 -9.54 5.72 -4.74
N GLN A 20 -10.11 6.91 -4.54
CA GLN A 20 -9.99 7.67 -3.29
C GLN A 20 -10.41 6.85 -2.06
N HIS A 21 -11.51 6.09 -2.14
CA HIS A 21 -11.98 5.28 -1.01
C HIS A 21 -10.94 4.24 -0.53
N VAL A 22 -10.19 3.62 -1.45
CA VAL A 22 -9.13 2.66 -1.11
C VAL A 22 -7.97 3.35 -0.39
N VAL A 23 -7.62 4.57 -0.85
CA VAL A 23 -6.58 5.39 -0.24
C VAL A 23 -7.01 5.82 1.17
N ASP A 24 -8.26 6.22 1.35
CA ASP A 24 -8.80 6.59 2.66
C ASP A 24 -8.81 5.40 3.63
N GLU A 25 -9.21 4.21 3.17
CA GLU A 25 -9.13 2.97 3.95
C GLU A 25 -7.69 2.63 4.36
N ARG A 26 -6.72 2.78 3.44
CA ARG A 26 -5.28 2.64 3.75
C ARG A 26 -4.87 3.62 4.83
N ASN A 27 -5.22 4.89 4.67
CA ASN A 27 -4.86 5.94 5.62
C ASN A 27 -5.44 5.66 7.01
N PHE A 28 -6.69 5.19 7.09
CA PHE A 28 -7.29 4.78 8.36
C PHE A 28 -6.54 3.61 9.02
N ARG A 29 -6.18 2.57 8.25
CA ARG A 29 -5.39 1.44 8.77
C ARG A 29 -4.03 1.89 9.29
N MET A 30 -3.34 2.80 8.57
CA MET A 30 -2.05 3.36 8.99
C MET A 30 -2.17 4.19 10.25
N ILE A 31 -3.15 5.10 10.34
CA ILE A 31 -3.39 5.92 11.54
C ILE A 31 -3.65 5.03 12.75
N ARG A 32 -4.50 4.00 12.60
CA ARG A 32 -4.80 3.03 13.65
C ARG A 32 -3.52 2.28 14.09
N ALA A 33 -2.70 1.83 13.15
CA ALA A 33 -1.43 1.16 13.46
C ALA A 33 -0.44 2.07 14.20
N ILE A 34 -0.34 3.34 13.78
CA ILE A 34 0.50 4.35 14.43
C ILE A 34 0.00 4.61 15.86
N GLN A 35 -1.30 4.77 16.07
CA GLN A 35 -1.88 4.99 17.39
C GLN A 35 -1.53 3.84 18.36
N LEU A 36 -1.68 2.60 17.91
CA LEU A 36 -1.31 1.41 18.69
C LEU A 36 0.19 1.39 19.00
N SER A 37 1.03 1.73 18.02
CA SER A 37 2.49 1.82 18.19
C SER A 37 2.90 2.90 19.19
N VAL A 38 2.19 4.05 19.21
CA VAL A 38 2.39 5.12 20.19
C VAL A 38 2.02 4.64 21.59
N GLN A 39 0.88 3.95 21.72
CA GLN A 39 0.39 3.41 22.99
C GLN A 39 1.16 2.18 23.47
N LYS A 40 2.04 1.61 22.64
CA LYS A 40 2.73 0.33 22.89
C LYS A 40 1.77 -0.82 23.17
N THR A 41 0.60 -0.76 22.53
CA THR A 41 -0.44 -1.79 22.60
C THR A 41 -0.60 -2.46 21.23
N ILE A 42 -1.34 -3.56 21.21
CA ILE A 42 -1.66 -4.32 20.01
C ILE A 42 -3.18 -4.47 19.90
N LEU A 43 -3.66 -4.76 18.69
CA LEU A 43 -5.07 -5.09 18.49
C LEU A 43 -5.45 -6.37 19.25
N PRO A 44 -6.71 -6.50 19.71
CA PRO A 44 -7.30 -7.78 20.08
C PRO A 44 -7.12 -8.83 18.99
N LYS A 45 -6.92 -10.09 19.37
CA LYS A 45 -6.61 -11.19 18.44
C LYS A 45 -7.71 -11.41 17.39
N GLU A 46 -8.97 -11.11 17.72
CA GLU A 46 -10.11 -11.24 16.83
C GLU A 46 -10.09 -10.24 15.67
N GLU A 47 -9.41 -9.10 15.85
CA GLU A 47 -9.28 -8.03 14.84
C GLU A 47 -8.00 -8.14 14.01
N TRP A 48 -7.21 -9.20 14.20
CA TRP A 48 -6.01 -9.40 13.41
C TRP A 48 -6.39 -9.80 11.99
N THR A 49 -5.81 -9.10 11.01
CA THR A 49 -5.95 -9.45 9.61
C THR A 49 -5.55 -10.89 9.40
N LYS A 50 -6.48 -11.73 8.93
CA LYS A 50 -6.20 -13.12 8.58
C LYS A 50 -5.42 -13.18 7.28
N PHE A 51 -4.68 -14.27 7.10
CA PHE A 51 -3.85 -14.45 5.92
C PHE A 51 -4.69 -14.51 4.63
N GLU A 52 -5.85 -15.14 4.69
CA GLU A 52 -6.78 -15.30 3.57
C GLU A 52 -7.49 -14.00 3.19
N GLU A 53 -7.57 -13.05 4.13
CA GLU A 53 -8.28 -11.77 3.97
C GLU A 53 -7.33 -10.63 3.52
N ASP A 54 -6.01 -10.84 3.53
CA ASP A 54 -5.01 -9.84 3.12
C ASP A 54 -4.97 -9.68 1.59
N LYS A 55 -5.69 -8.68 1.07
CA LYS A 55 -5.74 -8.36 -0.36
C LYS A 55 -4.60 -7.44 -0.76
N LEU A 56 -3.92 -7.79 -1.86
CA LEU A 56 -2.88 -6.98 -2.48
C LEU A 56 -3.49 -5.86 -3.35
N TYR A 57 -3.99 -4.81 -2.72
CA TYR A 57 -4.69 -3.71 -3.39
C TYR A 57 -3.77 -2.74 -4.15
N LEU A 58 -2.48 -2.67 -3.80
CA LEU A 58 -1.50 -1.72 -4.33
C LEU A 58 -0.45 -2.40 -5.21
N THR A 59 -0.03 -3.63 -4.86
CA THR A 59 1.01 -4.38 -5.60
C THR A 59 0.74 -4.44 -7.12
N PRO A 60 -0.48 -4.78 -7.61
CA PRO A 60 -0.73 -4.86 -9.05
C PRO A 60 -0.54 -3.53 -9.79
N VAL A 61 -0.91 -2.42 -9.13
CA VAL A 61 -0.77 -1.07 -9.71
C VAL A 61 0.70 -0.65 -9.73
N VAL A 62 1.45 -0.98 -8.68
CA VAL A 62 2.91 -0.72 -8.62
C VAL A 62 3.65 -1.48 -9.71
N GLU A 63 3.29 -2.73 -9.97
CA GLU A 63 3.89 -3.53 -11.05
C GLU A 63 3.61 -2.92 -12.43
N GLN A 64 2.38 -2.44 -12.66
CA GLN A 64 2.04 -1.72 -13.89
C GLN A 64 2.89 -0.45 -14.07
N VAL A 65 2.99 0.38 -13.03
CA VAL A 65 3.78 1.63 -13.08
C VAL A 65 5.26 1.33 -13.36
N LYS A 66 5.82 0.30 -12.72
CA LYS A 66 7.20 -0.14 -12.97
C LYS A 66 7.39 -0.58 -14.41
N LYS A 67 6.45 -1.35 -14.97
CA LYS A 67 6.51 -1.80 -16.36
C LYS A 67 6.50 -0.62 -17.33
N GLU A 68 5.60 0.34 -17.13
CA GLU A 68 5.52 1.58 -17.94
C GLU A 68 6.80 2.42 -17.84
N ARG A 69 7.44 2.47 -16.66
CA ARG A 69 8.74 3.15 -16.49
C ARG A 69 9.86 2.44 -17.26
N LEU A 70 9.98 1.13 -17.11
CA LEU A 70 11.00 0.34 -17.81
C LEU A 70 10.83 0.40 -19.34
N GLU A 71 9.60 0.41 -19.84
CA GLU A 71 9.31 0.55 -21.27
C GLU A 71 9.78 1.91 -21.81
N ARG A 72 9.53 3.01 -21.08
CA ARG A 72 10.04 4.34 -21.46
C ARG A 72 11.56 4.42 -21.43
N GLU A 73 12.19 3.88 -20.38
CA GLU A 73 13.66 3.82 -20.27
C GLU A 73 14.29 3.02 -21.42
N GLN A 74 13.62 1.96 -21.90
CA GLN A 74 14.07 1.18 -23.05
C GLN A 74 13.86 1.90 -24.39
N TRP A 75 12.79 2.69 -24.52
CA TRP A 75 12.50 3.46 -25.73
C TRP A 75 13.45 4.66 -25.91
N GLU A 76 13.87 5.28 -24.81
CA GLU A 76 14.79 6.43 -24.82
C GLU A 76 16.27 6.02 -24.97
N LYS A 77 16.57 4.72 -24.93
CA LYS A 77 17.91 4.15 -25.08
C LYS A 77 18.24 3.83 -26.52
#